data_AF-E3S3J3-F1
#
_entry.id   AF-E3S3J3-F1
#
_cell.length_a   1.000
_cell.length_b   1.000
_cell.length_c   1.000
_cell.angle_alpha   90.00
_cell.angle_beta   90.00
_cell.angle_gamma   90.00
#
_symmetry.space_group_name_H-M   'P 1'
#
loop_
_entity.id
_entity.type
_entity.pdbx_description
1 polymer ?
#
loop_
_entity_poly.entity_id
_entity_poly.type
_entity_poly.pdbx_seq_one_letter_code
_entity_poly.pdbx_strand_id
1 'polypeptide(L)' 'NREWVTVIQGVGALGRQIPPFVVFAGKVLINVWFENLPPDWVLKVSPNGWINN' A
#
# COMPACT_ATOMS: atom_id res chain seq x y z
N ASN A 1 -18.49 5.97 7.14
CA ASN A 1 -17.84 4.66 7.11
C ASN A 1 -16.39 4.88 6.72
N ARG A 2 -15.40 4.47 7.54
CA ARG A 2 -13.97 4.69 7.27
C ARG A 2 -13.29 3.32 7.19
N GLU A 3 -12.79 2.99 6.01
CA GLU A 3 -11.93 1.84 5.79
C GLU A 3 -10.47 2.22 6.07
N TRP A 4 -9.68 1.28 6.54
CA TRP A 4 -8.26 1.49 6.84
C TRP A 4 -7.38 1.02 5.68
N VAL A 5 -6.24 1.69 5.51
CA VAL A 5 -5.18 1.31 4.56
C VAL A 5 -3.88 1.19 5.34
N THR A 6 -3.16 0.10 5.12
CA THR A 6 -1.84 -0.12 5.74
C THR A 6 -0.76 0.29 4.76
N VAL A 7 0.17 1.14 5.20
CA VAL A 7 1.36 1.53 4.43
C VAL A 7 2.59 1.06 5.20
N ILE A 8 3.41 0.23 4.56
CA ILE A 8 4.71 -0.19 5.06
C ILE A 8 5.76 0.58 4.27
N GLN A 9 6.58 1.35 4.98
CA GLN A 9 7.64 2.17 4.40
C GLN A 9 8.89 2.08 5.26
N GLY A 10 10.05 2.26 4.63
CA GLY A 10 11.33 2.19 5.30
C GLY A 10 12.37 3.05 4.60
N VAL A 11 13.42 3.36 5.35
CA VAL A 11 14.60 4.08 4.86
C VAL A 11 15.82 3.25 5.19
N GLY A 12 16.67 3.01 4.21
CA GLY A 12 17.93 2.31 4.41
C GLY A 12 18.95 3.17 5.16
N ALA A 13 20.00 2.53 5.70
CA ALA A 13 21.05 3.21 6.48
C ALA A 13 21.78 4.34 5.71
N LEU A 14 21.75 4.29 4.37
CA LEU A 14 22.29 5.34 3.50
C LEU A 14 21.30 6.48 3.22
N GLY A 15 20.16 6.54 3.93
CA GLY A 15 19.11 7.54 3.71
C GLY A 15 18.26 7.30 2.46
N ARG A 16 18.40 6.15 1.80
CA ARG A 16 17.62 5.82 0.60
C ARG A 16 16.22 5.34 0.98
N GLN A 17 15.20 5.95 0.39
CA GLN A 17 13.82 5.50 0.51
C GLN A 17 13.63 4.13 -0.14
N ILE A 18 12.97 3.23 0.58
CA ILE A 18 12.50 1.94 0.05
C ILE A 18 11.10 2.18 -0.54
N PRO A 19 10.79 1.63 -1.73
CA PRO A 19 9.47 1.79 -2.33
C PRO A 19 8.36 1.37 -1.35
N PRO A 20 7.29 2.18 -1.19
CA PRO A 20 6.21 1.85 -0.28
C PRO A 20 5.45 0.58 -0.70
N PHE A 21 5.01 -0.17 0.30
CA PHE A 21 4.07 -1.27 0.13
C PHE A 21 2.74 -0.91 0.78
N VAL A 22 1.68 -0.85 -0.04
CA VAL A 22 0.36 -0.38 0.37
C VAL A 22 -0.64 -1.52 0.28
N VAL A 23 -1.35 -1.77 1.38
CA VAL A 23 -2.36 -2.84 1.49
C VAL A 23 -3.73 -2.25 1.79
N PHE A 24 -4.67 -2.50 0.88
CA PHE A 24 -6.07 -2.17 1.04
C PHE A 24 -6.85 -3.34 1.63
N ALA A 25 -7.75 -3.07 2.58
CA ALA A 25 -8.80 -4.01 2.92
C ALA A 25 -9.82 -4.02 1.76
N GLY A 26 -9.97 -5.16 1.09
CA GLY A 26 -10.85 -5.23 -0.09
C GLY A 26 -10.60 -6.42 -1.00
N LYS A 27 -11.26 -6.41 -2.17
CA LYS A 27 -11.20 -7.52 -3.15
C LYS A 27 -10.45 -7.17 -4.43
N VAL A 28 -10.47 -5.90 -4.84
CA VAL A 28 -9.89 -5.43 -6.09
C VAL A 28 -9.21 -4.09 -5.90
N LEU A 29 -8.16 -3.84 -6.69
CA LEU A 29 -7.63 -2.50 -6.88
C LEU A 29 -8.37 -1.86 -8.05
N ILE A 30 -8.83 -0.63 -7.86
CA ILE A 30 -9.50 0.14 -8.90
C ILE A 30 -8.44 1.04 -9.55
N ASN A 31 -7.88 0.60 -10.68
CA ASN A 31 -6.70 1.24 -11.29
C ASN A 31 -6.85 2.75 -11.56
N VAL A 32 -8.07 3.23 -11.83
CA VAL A 32 -8.35 4.67 -12.06
C VAL A 32 -8.04 5.56 -10.84
N TRP A 33 -7.94 4.98 -9.64
CA TRP A 33 -7.59 5.73 -8.43
C TRP A 33 -6.08 5.96 -8.28
N PHE A 34 -5.27 5.33 -9.12
CA PHE A 34 -3.82 5.24 -8.97
C PHE A 34 -3.07 5.78 -10.19
N GLU A 35 -3.63 6.80 -10.84
CA GLU A 35 -2.98 7.46 -11.98
C GLU A 35 -1.73 8.21 -11.51
N ASN A 36 -0.60 7.97 -12.19
CA ASN A 36 0.71 8.57 -11.92
C ASN A 36 1.42 8.11 -10.63
N LEU A 37 1.13 6.90 -10.14
CA LEU A 37 1.98 6.31 -9.09
C LEU A 37 3.38 5.97 -9.65
N PRO A 38 4.43 6.15 -8.83
CA PRO A 38 5.75 5.66 -9.20
C PRO A 38 5.71 4.13 -9.46
N PRO A 39 6.41 3.65 -10.49
CA PRO A 39 6.29 2.26 -10.97
C PRO A 39 6.83 1.22 -9.97
N ASP A 40 7.61 1.66 -8.99
CA ASP A 40 8.20 0.84 -7.94
C ASP A 40 7.27 0.64 -6.73
N TRP A 41 6.13 1.34 -6.68
CA TRP A 41 5.15 1.15 -5.62
C TRP A 41 4.46 -0.19 -5.76
N VAL A 42 4.26 -0.86 -4.62
CA VAL A 42 3.56 -2.15 -4.59
C VAL A 42 2.21 -1.97 -3.92
N LEU A 43 1.14 -2.21 -4.68
CA LEU A 43 -0.24 -2.19 -4.21
C LEU A 43 -0.77 -3.62 -4.10
N LYS A 44 -1.40 -3.96 -2.97
CA LYS A 44 -2.07 -5.24 -2.76
C LYS A 44 -3.41 -5.06 -2.05
N VAL A 45 -4.29 -6.05 -2.23
CA VAL A 45 -5.51 -6.21 -1.45
C VAL A 45 -5.35 -7.35 -0.47
N SER A 46 -5.85 -7.18 0.75
CA SER A 46 -6.06 -8.26 1.71
C SER A 46 -7.56 -8.40 1.98
N PRO A 47 -8.16 -9.59 1.77
CA PRO A 47 -9.58 -9.81 2.07
C PRO A 47 -9.94 -9.60 3.54
N ASN A 48 -8.97 -9.76 4.45
CA ASN A 48 -9.20 -9.78 5.90
C ASN A 48 -8.49 -8.63 6.64
N GLY A 49 -7.90 -7.68 5.91
CA GLY A 49 -6.90 -6.75 6.46
C GLY A 49 -5.53 -7.42 6.64
N TRP A 50 -4.45 -6.63 6.73
CA TRP A 50 -3.09 -7.14 6.97
C TRP A 50 -2.79 -7.33 8.47
N ILE A 51 -3.61 -6.72 9.32
CA ILE A 51 -3.57 -6.80 10.78
C ILE A 51 -5.02 -6.71 11.23
N ASN A 52 -5.51 -7.72 11.96
CA ASN A 52 -6.79 -7.60 12.63
C ASN A 52 -6.68 -6.52 13.72
N ASN A 53 -7.76 -5.76 13.92
CA ASN A 53 -7.93 -4.94 15.11
C ASN A 53 -8.38 -5.83 16.27
#